data_AF-A0A955MDU2-F1
#
_entry.id   AF-A0A955MDU2-F1
#
_cell.length_a   1.000
_cell.length_b   1.000
_cell.length_c   1.000
_cell.angle_alpha   90.00
_cell.angle_beta   90.00
_cell.angle_gamma   90.00
#
_symmetry.space_group_name_H-M   'P 1'
#
loop_
_entity.id
_entity.type
_entity.pdbx_description
1 polymer ?
#
loop_
_entity_poly.entity_id
_entity_poly.type
_entity_poly.pdbx_seq_one_letter_code
_entity_poly.pdbx_strand_id
1 'polypeptide(L)'
;MLFKKIIIVSVISLSVFPVVSCATSGKGNSGQLQSFPTPSLEAKWILDGEPIEFEGEFWYPQDGIESLLDSEVLYKGTYQNVQFFVDKLDVRPYKRLYTKFDKNKFRYYKRQRAE
;
A
#
# COMPACT_ATOMS: atom_id res chain seq x y z
N MET A 1 54.50 -48.62 -34.61
CA MET A 1 53.51 -49.48 -33.91
C MET A 1 52.76 -48.56 -32.95
N LEU A 2 51.45 -48.49 -32.83
CA LEU A 2 50.31 -49.13 -33.50
C LEU A 2 49.11 -48.27 -33.07
N PHE A 3 48.23 -47.90 -34.01
CA PHE A 3 46.97 -47.21 -33.74
C PHE A 3 46.13 -47.94 -32.69
N LYS A 4 45.55 -47.21 -31.72
CA LYS A 4 44.29 -47.61 -31.09
C LYS A 4 43.37 -46.39 -30.93
N LYS A 5 42.45 -46.27 -31.90
CA LYS A 5 41.24 -45.46 -31.81
C LYS A 5 40.34 -46.11 -30.76
N ILE A 6 39.92 -45.35 -29.74
CA ILE A 6 38.86 -45.78 -28.81
C ILE A 6 37.61 -44.99 -29.19
N ILE A 7 36.65 -45.70 -29.76
CA ILE A 7 35.31 -45.24 -30.10
C ILE A 7 34.53 -45.17 -28.78
N ILE A 8 34.23 -43.97 -28.31
CA ILE A 8 33.33 -43.79 -27.15
C ILE A 8 31.91 -43.83 -27.68
N VAL A 9 31.24 -44.95 -27.42
CA VAL A 9 29.84 -45.20 -27.79
C VAL A 9 28.94 -44.33 -26.92
N SER A 10 28.09 -43.56 -27.60
CA SER A 10 27.05 -42.69 -27.07
C SER A 10 26.02 -43.48 -26.26
N VAL A 11 25.82 -43.11 -24.99
CA VAL A 11 24.70 -43.57 -24.16
C VAL A 11 23.76 -42.38 -23.97
N ILE A 12 22.77 -42.26 -24.85
CA ILE A 12 21.69 -41.28 -24.76
C ILE A 12 20.73 -41.76 -23.67
N SER A 13 20.93 -41.29 -22.44
CA SER A 13 20.03 -41.52 -21.32
C SER A 13 18.81 -40.59 -21.46
N LEU A 14 17.76 -41.11 -22.08
CA LEU A 14 16.47 -40.45 -22.28
C LEU A 14 15.77 -40.27 -20.93
N SER A 15 15.97 -39.10 -20.31
CA SER A 15 15.36 -38.74 -19.02
C SER A 15 13.94 -38.26 -19.28
N VAL A 16 12.96 -39.13 -18.98
CA VAL A 16 11.54 -38.83 -19.04
C VAL A 16 11.22 -37.81 -17.94
N PHE A 17 11.00 -36.55 -18.33
CA PHE A 17 10.52 -35.52 -17.41
C PHE A 17 9.04 -35.79 -17.08
N PRO A 18 8.66 -36.02 -15.81
CA PRO A 18 7.26 -35.97 -15.43
C PRO A 18 6.78 -34.52 -15.52
N VAL A 19 5.85 -34.27 -16.44
CA VAL A 19 5.06 -33.03 -16.49
C VAL A 19 4.22 -32.93 -15.22
N VAL A 20 4.74 -32.20 -14.23
CA VAL A 20 3.97 -31.78 -13.06
C VAL A 20 2.94 -30.76 -13.55
N SER A 21 1.72 -31.24 -13.76
CA SER A 21 0.53 -30.42 -13.97
C SER A 21 0.26 -29.64 -12.68
N CYS A 22 0.76 -28.41 -12.61
CA CYS A 22 0.39 -27.48 -11.55
C CYS A 22 -1.05 -27.02 -11.83
N ALA A 23 -2.00 -27.62 -11.14
CA ALA A 23 -3.36 -27.13 -11.07
C ALA A 23 -3.33 -25.70 -10.50
N THR A 24 -3.50 -24.69 -11.35
CA THR A 24 -3.81 -23.33 -10.90
C THR A 24 -5.17 -23.38 -10.22
N SER A 25 -5.15 -23.47 -8.89
CA SER A 25 -6.30 -23.21 -8.05
C SER A 25 -6.90 -21.86 -8.45
N GLY A 26 -8.21 -21.86 -8.72
CA GLY A 26 -8.95 -20.66 -9.06
C GLY A 26 -8.70 -19.56 -8.03
N LYS A 27 -7.89 -18.58 -8.40
CA LYS A 27 -7.79 -17.32 -7.69
C LYS A 27 -9.01 -16.52 -8.10
N GLY A 28 -10.12 -16.78 -7.42
CA GLY A 28 -11.31 -15.96 -7.51
C GLY A 28 -10.90 -14.49 -7.37
N ASN A 29 -11.52 -13.64 -8.19
CA ASN A 29 -11.45 -12.19 -8.11
C ASN A 29 -12.11 -11.71 -6.80
N SER A 30 -11.57 -12.11 -5.65
CA SER A 30 -11.84 -11.46 -4.38
C SER A 30 -10.98 -10.22 -4.40
N GLY A 31 -11.55 -9.10 -4.88
CA GLY A 31 -10.88 -7.81 -4.93
C GLY A 31 -10.13 -7.58 -3.61
N GLN A 32 -8.80 -7.52 -3.69
CA GLN A 32 -7.96 -7.34 -2.52
C GLN A 32 -8.20 -5.92 -2.02
N LEU A 33 -9.17 -5.78 -1.11
CA LEU A 33 -9.49 -4.49 -0.49
C LEU A 33 -8.25 -4.04 0.27
N GLN A 34 -7.74 -2.87 -0.10
CA GLN A 34 -6.63 -2.24 0.59
C GLN A 34 -7.05 -2.03 2.05
N SER A 35 -6.23 -2.48 2.99
CA SER A 35 -6.46 -2.26 4.42
C SER A 35 -5.23 -1.58 5.02
N PHE A 36 -5.48 -0.55 5.80
CA PHE A 36 -4.43 0.23 6.46
C PHE A 36 -4.38 -0.09 7.95
N PRO A 37 -3.18 -0.20 8.55
CA PRO A 37 -3.05 -0.44 9.98
C PRO A 37 -3.68 0.72 10.76
N THR A 38 -4.43 0.37 11.80
CA THR A 38 -5.01 1.34 12.72
C THR A 38 -4.08 1.48 13.93
N PRO A 39 -3.61 2.69 14.27
CA PRO A 39 -2.83 2.88 15.49
C PRO A 39 -3.71 2.65 16.73
N SER A 40 -3.12 2.19 17.82
CA SER A 40 -3.84 1.99 19.10
C SER A 40 -4.21 3.30 19.79
N LEU A 41 -3.51 4.39 19.47
CA LEU A 41 -3.70 5.72 20.02
C LEU A 41 -3.43 6.76 18.93
N GLU A 42 -4.23 7.84 18.91
CA GLU A 42 -3.97 8.99 18.05
C GLU A 42 -2.66 9.68 18.47
N ALA A 43 -1.86 10.12 17.50
CA ALA A 43 -0.56 10.71 17.80
C ALA A 43 -0.73 12.03 18.57
N LYS A 44 0.13 12.24 19.58
CA LYS A 44 0.03 13.40 20.47
C LYS A 44 0.04 14.74 19.73
N TRP A 45 0.88 14.90 18.71
CA TRP A 45 0.95 16.13 17.92
C TRP A 45 -0.37 16.46 17.20
N ILE A 46 -1.14 15.45 16.79
CA ILE A 46 -2.48 15.65 16.20
C ILE A 46 -3.43 16.23 17.24
N LEU A 47 -3.39 15.69 18.46
CA LEU A 47 -4.20 16.15 19.59
C LEU A 47 -3.79 17.55 20.08
N ASP A 48 -2.49 17.87 19.96
CA ASP A 48 -1.94 19.20 20.29
C ASP A 48 -2.19 20.23 19.16
N GLY A 49 -2.79 19.82 18.03
CA GLY A 49 -3.19 20.71 16.94
C GLY A 49 -2.08 21.05 15.93
N GLU A 50 -0.98 20.31 15.93
CA GLU A 50 0.14 20.56 15.01
C GLU A 50 -0.26 20.26 13.54
N PRO A 51 0.18 21.09 12.57
CA PRO A 51 -0.15 20.90 11.18
C PRO A 51 0.70 19.82 10.50
N ILE A 52 0.15 19.27 9.41
CA ILE A 52 0.92 18.52 8.42
C ILE A 52 1.41 19.48 7.34
N GLU A 53 2.70 19.45 7.03
CA GLU A 53 3.25 20.12 5.85
C GLU A 53 3.13 19.20 4.63
N PHE A 54 2.36 19.61 3.63
CA PHE A 54 2.13 18.83 2.42
C PHE A 54 1.89 19.74 1.20
N GLU A 55 2.60 19.47 0.10
CA GLU A 55 2.59 20.28 -1.13
C GLU A 55 2.90 21.77 -0.89
N GLY A 56 3.75 22.08 0.09
CA GLY A 56 4.15 23.44 0.45
C GLY A 56 3.09 24.22 1.24
N GLU A 57 2.02 23.56 1.68
CA GLU A 57 0.94 24.16 2.47
C GLU A 57 0.84 23.48 3.85
N PHE A 58 0.39 24.23 4.85
CA PHE A 58 0.09 23.72 6.18
C PHE A 58 -1.38 23.30 6.29
N TRP A 59 -1.59 22.06 6.73
CA TRP A 59 -2.89 21.46 6.92
C TRP A 59 -3.14 21.23 8.40
N TYR A 60 -4.16 21.88 8.96
CA TYR A 60 -4.42 21.86 10.39
C TYR A 60 -5.53 20.85 10.72
N PRO A 61 -5.36 20.04 11.79
CA PRO A 61 -6.39 19.10 12.22
C PRO A 61 -7.64 19.87 12.63
N GLN A 62 -8.79 19.28 12.37
CA GLN A 62 -10.08 19.87 12.70
C GLN A 62 -10.74 19.07 13.83
N ASP A 63 -11.54 19.75 14.66
CA ASP A 63 -12.33 19.12 15.71
C ASP A 63 -13.55 18.40 15.10
N GLY A 64 -13.27 17.33 14.36
CA GLY A 64 -14.27 16.50 13.73
C GLY A 64 -13.66 15.23 13.17
N ILE A 65 -14.53 14.24 12.95
CA ILE A 65 -14.18 12.90 12.52
C ILE A 65 -15.03 12.56 11.30
N GLU A 66 -14.42 11.91 10.33
CA GLU A 66 -15.10 11.35 9.17
C GLU A 66 -15.03 9.83 9.18
N SER A 67 -16.16 9.21 8.85
CA SER A 67 -16.27 7.76 8.74
C SER A 67 -16.09 7.35 7.29
N LEU A 68 -14.90 6.87 6.93
CA LEU A 68 -14.54 6.44 5.58
C LEU A 68 -14.05 5.00 5.60
N LEU A 69 -14.24 4.27 4.51
CA LEU A 69 -13.64 2.96 4.29
C LEU A 69 -12.18 3.12 3.82
N ASP A 70 -11.35 2.12 4.11
CA ASP A 70 -9.98 2.07 3.58
C ASP A 70 -9.95 2.10 2.03
N SER A 71 -11.03 1.67 1.36
CA SER A 71 -11.18 1.74 -0.09
C SER A 71 -11.56 3.11 -0.65
N GLU A 72 -12.01 4.03 0.20
CA GLU A 72 -12.44 5.40 -0.14
C GLU A 72 -11.31 6.42 0.00
N VAL A 73 -10.19 6.02 0.60
CA VAL A 73 -9.03 6.88 0.79
C VAL A 73 -7.83 6.40 -0.03
N LEU A 74 -6.96 7.33 -0.39
CA LEU A 74 -5.71 7.06 -1.10
C LEU A 74 -4.52 7.51 -0.26
N TYR A 75 -3.61 6.58 0.02
CA TYR A 75 -2.36 6.87 0.73
C TYR A 75 -1.52 7.90 -0.04
N LYS A 76 -1.03 8.92 0.66
CA LYS A 76 -0.17 9.96 0.07
C LYS A 76 1.22 10.04 0.67
N GLY A 77 1.36 9.65 1.93
CA GLY A 77 2.65 9.68 2.59
C GLY A 77 2.54 9.41 4.07
N THR A 78 3.66 9.62 4.75
CA THR A 78 3.76 9.51 6.20
C THR A 78 4.36 10.80 6.74
N TYR A 79 3.77 11.35 7.80
CA TYR A 79 4.26 12.53 8.51
C TYR A 79 4.39 12.18 9.99
N GLN A 80 5.57 12.40 10.58
CA GLN A 80 5.89 11.99 11.95
C GLN A 80 5.44 10.56 12.30
N ASN A 81 5.75 9.60 11.42
CA ASN A 81 5.34 8.17 11.52
C ASN A 81 3.82 7.89 11.45
N VAL A 82 2.99 8.87 11.12
CA VAL A 82 1.54 8.70 10.90
C VAL A 82 1.25 8.75 9.40
N GLN A 83 0.54 7.74 8.90
CA GLN A 83 0.09 7.72 7.51
C GLN A 83 -1.00 8.76 7.30
N PHE A 84 -0.90 9.51 6.20
CA PHE A 84 -1.94 10.44 5.78
C PHE A 84 -2.45 10.11 4.38
N PHE A 85 -3.71 10.44 4.16
CA PHE A 85 -4.51 10.05 3.02
C PHE A 85 -5.26 11.24 2.42
N VAL A 86 -5.76 11.07 1.22
CA VAL A 86 -6.78 11.94 0.59
C VAL A 86 -7.98 11.10 0.21
N ASP A 87 -9.11 11.75 -0.08
CA ASP A 87 -10.26 11.05 -0.67
C ASP A 87 -9.85 10.52 -2.06
N LYS A 88 -10.23 9.29 -2.37
CA LYS A 88 -9.94 8.65 -3.66
C LYS A 88 -10.65 9.36 -4.83
N LEU A 89 -11.77 10.02 -4.58
CA LEU A 89 -12.53 10.79 -5.56
C LEU A 89 -12.01 12.22 -5.74
N ASP A 90 -11.19 12.72 -4.82
CA ASP A 90 -10.65 14.08 -4.90
C ASP A 90 -9.52 14.17 -5.94
N VAL A 91 -9.65 15.14 -6.83
CA VAL A 91 -8.59 15.58 -7.75
C VAL A 91 -7.90 16.82 -7.20
N ARG A 92 -6.65 17.06 -7.61
CA ARG A 92 -5.89 18.25 -7.19
C ARG A 92 -6.60 19.54 -7.65
N PRO A 93 -6.61 20.60 -6.82
CA PRO A 93 -6.12 20.66 -5.44
C PRO A 93 -7.04 19.91 -4.48
N TYR A 94 -6.45 19.16 -3.54
CA TYR A 94 -7.21 18.38 -2.58
C TYR A 94 -8.04 19.27 -1.65
N LYS A 95 -9.21 18.79 -1.23
CA LYS A 95 -10.06 19.54 -0.29
C LYS A 95 -9.67 19.29 1.16
N ARG A 96 -9.27 18.06 1.47
CA ARG A 96 -8.95 17.57 2.81
C ARG A 96 -7.79 16.58 2.77
N LEU A 97 -7.02 16.54 3.84
CA LEU A 97 -6.18 15.39 4.19
C LEU A 97 -6.84 14.62 5.32
N TYR A 98 -6.45 13.36 5.47
CA TYR A 98 -6.98 12.46 6.49
C TYR A 98 -5.86 11.72 7.21
N THR A 99 -6.00 11.51 8.52
CA THR A 99 -5.18 10.54 9.27
C THR A 99 -6.11 9.53 9.95
N LYS A 100 -5.79 8.24 9.81
CA LYS A 100 -6.56 7.15 10.42
C LYS A 100 -6.16 6.98 11.88
N PHE A 101 -7.13 6.97 12.79
CA PHE A 101 -6.89 6.75 14.22
C PHE A 101 -7.78 5.67 14.83
N ASP A 102 -8.81 5.20 14.13
CA ASP A 102 -9.63 4.05 14.51
C ASP A 102 -10.12 3.32 13.23
N LYS A 103 -10.76 2.16 13.37
CA LYS A 103 -11.37 1.44 12.25
C LYS A 103 -12.41 2.33 11.57
N ASN A 104 -12.17 2.63 10.30
CA ASN A 104 -13.00 3.49 9.47
C ASN A 104 -13.23 4.90 10.04
N LYS A 105 -12.35 5.40 10.93
CA LYS A 105 -12.45 6.78 11.45
C LYS A 105 -11.18 7.55 11.13
N PHE A 106 -11.39 8.74 10.59
CA PHE A 106 -10.36 9.60 10.09
C PHE A 106 -10.50 11.01 10.66
N ARG A 107 -9.39 11.58 11.12
CA ARG A 107 -9.27 13.00 11.43
C ARG A 107 -9.08 13.73 10.12
N TYR A 108 -9.90 14.73 9.83
CA TYR A 108 -9.72 15.52 8.61
C TYR A 108 -8.95 16.82 8.91
N TYR A 109 -8.21 17.28 7.90
CA TYR A 109 -7.40 18.48 7.97
C TYR A 109 -7.86 19.47 6.90
N LYS A 110 -7.78 20.75 7.22
CA LYS A 110 -8.06 21.84 6.28
C LYS A 110 -6.84 22.73 6.15
N ARG A 111 -6.67 23.30 4.97
CA ARG A 111 -5.73 24.39 4.75
C ARG A 111 -6.21 25.62 5.49
N GLN A 112 -5.30 26.27 6.20
CA GLN A 112 -5.57 27.62 6.68
C GLN A 112 -5.51 28.53 5.45
N ARG A 113 -6.66 29.11 5.07
CA ARG A 113 -6.59 30.25 4.16
C ARG A 113 -5.89 31.37 4.92
N ALA A 114 -4.88 31.98 4.31
CA ALA A 114 -4.54 33.34 4.68
C ALA A 114 -5.79 34.18 4.38
N GLU A 115 -6.42 34.70 5.43
CA GLU A 115 -7.49 35.71 5.29
C GLU A 115 -6.91 37.02 4.77
#